data_AF-A0A8T4L8J5-F1
#
_entry.id   AF-A0A8T4L8J5-F1
#
_cell.length_a   1.000
_cell.length_b   1.000
_cell.length_c   1.000
_cell.angle_alpha   90.00
_cell.angle_beta   90.00
_cell.angle_gamma   90.00
#
_symmetry.space_group_name_H-M   'P 1'
#
loop_
_entity.id
_entity.type
_entity.pdbx_description
1 polymer ?
#
loop_
_entity_poly.entity_id
_entity_poly.type
_entity_poly.pdbx_seq_one_letter_code
_entity_poly.pdbx_strand_id
1 'polypeptide(L)'
;MNLTKKTLFLAVLLLFFPIYANSISANNAVSFVTQENHFLFEDEDYQLPVVEITHEGKKYWVIPILSGNTLVTFFPVKSEAKELSLSKPLNRQLFKTADTLRSLSVEKERISKNQQVDWLFASNYVLIFEELSRGLENEIFEMNIIESTLNNADVSSQVNRMNSSLSAMSLKSGGLTQSITEAIAAEAAFASAPDALSAAKLKDEFDDAFEELWMLQQRIIWFPLQTRLQNSTILAGMLPMP
;
A
#
# COMPACT_ATOMS: atom_id res chain seq x y z
N MET A 1 -21.78 35.90 -53.61
CA MET A 1 -21.44 35.86 -52.17
C MET A 1 -20.49 34.68 -51.95
N ASN A 2 -19.21 35.01 -51.74
CA ASN A 2 -18.06 34.14 -52.02
C ASN A 2 -18.03 32.85 -51.19
N LEU A 3 -17.67 31.74 -51.85
CA LEU A 3 -17.49 30.42 -51.25
C LEU A 3 -16.57 30.46 -50.02
N THR A 4 -15.56 31.34 -50.04
CA THR A 4 -14.62 31.63 -48.94
C THR A 4 -15.26 32.26 -47.70
N LYS A 5 -16.33 33.06 -47.86
CA LYS A 5 -17.05 33.62 -46.70
C LYS A 5 -17.94 32.56 -46.03
N LYS A 6 -18.48 31.61 -46.80
CA LYS A 6 -19.29 30.49 -46.27
C LYS A 6 -18.43 29.48 -45.52
N THR A 7 -17.23 29.14 -46.04
CA THR A 7 -16.30 28.24 -45.34
C THR A 7 -15.71 28.89 -44.08
N LEU A 8 -15.41 30.19 -44.09
CA LEU A 8 -14.96 30.90 -42.90
C LEU A 8 -16.06 30.93 -41.82
N PHE A 9 -17.32 31.18 -42.19
CA PHE A 9 -18.44 31.16 -41.25
C PHE A 9 -18.68 29.77 -40.67
N LEU A 10 -18.57 28.71 -41.48
CA LEU A 10 -18.72 27.32 -41.03
C LEU A 10 -17.56 26.89 -40.10
N ALA A 11 -16.33 27.32 -40.37
CA ALA A 11 -15.16 27.06 -39.53
C ALA A 11 -15.25 27.79 -38.18
N VAL A 12 -15.79 29.02 -38.17
CA VAL A 12 -16.06 29.77 -36.94
C VAL A 12 -17.22 29.13 -36.16
N LEU A 13 -18.27 28.64 -36.82
CA LEU A 13 -19.37 27.94 -36.17
C LEU A 13 -18.92 26.64 -35.49
N LEU A 14 -17.99 25.89 -36.10
CA LEU A 14 -17.38 24.69 -35.53
C LEU A 14 -16.52 24.96 -34.29
N LEU A 15 -15.97 26.17 -34.14
CA LEU A 15 -15.26 26.59 -32.92
C LEU A 15 -16.20 26.88 -31.73
N PHE A 16 -17.50 27.11 -31.99
CA PHE A 16 -18.52 27.36 -30.97
C PHE A 16 -19.33 26.13 -30.57
N PHE A 17 -19.06 24.96 -31.16
CA PHE A 17 -19.53 23.67 -30.63
C PHE A 17 -18.37 23.04 -29.84
N PRO A 18 -18.15 23.41 -28.57
CA PRO A 18 -17.39 22.53 -27.71
C PRO A 18 -18.13 21.19 -27.72
N ILE A 19 -17.44 20.15 -28.17
CA ILE A 19 -17.90 18.78 -28.02
C ILE A 19 -17.97 18.58 -26.51
N TYR A 20 -19.17 18.77 -25.93
CA TYR A 20 -19.39 18.53 -24.52
C TYR A 20 -19.17 17.03 -24.30
N ALA A 21 -17.95 16.67 -23.89
CA ALA A 21 -17.70 15.42 -23.21
C ALA A 21 -18.46 15.53 -21.88
N ASN A 22 -19.71 15.08 -21.88
CA ASN A 22 -20.56 15.08 -20.68
C ASN A 22 -20.04 14.01 -19.73
N SER A 23 -19.01 14.35 -18.95
CA SER A 23 -18.62 13.53 -17.81
C SER A 23 -19.66 13.70 -16.70
N ILE A 24 -20.24 12.60 -16.23
CA ILE A 24 -21.14 12.59 -15.08
C ILE A 24 -20.32 12.58 -13.80
N SER A 25 -20.80 13.24 -12.75
CA SER A 25 -20.18 13.21 -11.43
C SER A 25 -20.49 11.91 -10.69
N ALA A 26 -19.74 11.63 -9.62
CA ALA A 26 -20.03 10.52 -8.70
C ALA A 26 -21.48 10.57 -8.18
N ASN A 27 -21.98 11.77 -7.80
CA ASN A 27 -23.35 11.94 -7.31
C ASN A 27 -24.40 11.61 -8.39
N ASN A 28 -24.12 11.96 -9.65
CA ASN A 28 -25.00 11.61 -10.78
C ASN A 28 -25.02 10.10 -11.00
N ALA A 29 -23.88 9.42 -10.88
CA ALA A 29 -23.78 7.98 -11.00
C ALA A 29 -24.51 7.26 -9.85
N VAL A 30 -24.34 7.72 -8.62
CA VAL A 30 -25.07 7.20 -7.46
C VAL A 30 -26.57 7.39 -7.64
N SER A 31 -27.02 8.60 -7.98
CA SER A 31 -28.45 8.88 -8.20
C SER A 31 -29.04 8.04 -9.34
N PHE A 32 -28.27 7.79 -10.40
CA PHE A 32 -28.67 6.90 -11.49
C PHE A 32 -28.95 5.47 -10.99
N VAL A 33 -28.13 4.96 -10.07
CA VAL A 33 -28.27 3.61 -9.51
C VAL A 33 -29.38 3.55 -8.45
N THR A 34 -29.45 4.54 -7.55
CA THR A 34 -30.31 4.48 -6.36
C THR A 34 -31.70 5.08 -6.57
N GLN A 35 -31.82 6.17 -7.35
CA GLN A 35 -33.06 6.95 -7.47
C GLN A 35 -33.73 6.81 -8.84
N GLU A 36 -32.98 6.84 -9.93
CA GLU A 36 -33.56 6.89 -11.29
C GLU A 36 -34.04 5.53 -11.78
N ASN A 37 -33.34 4.45 -11.43
CA ASN A 37 -33.65 3.09 -11.90
C ASN A 37 -34.06 2.12 -10.78
N HIS A 38 -34.02 2.54 -9.51
CA HIS A 38 -34.37 1.71 -8.34
C HIS A 38 -33.74 0.31 -8.37
N PHE A 39 -32.43 0.23 -8.59
CA PHE A 39 -31.73 -1.07 -8.66
C PHE A 39 -31.55 -1.76 -7.30
N LEU A 40 -31.78 -1.04 -6.21
CA LEU A 40 -31.52 -1.49 -4.84
C LEU A 40 -32.79 -2.10 -4.22
N PHE A 41 -32.61 -3.16 -3.43
CA PHE A 41 -33.65 -3.64 -2.51
C PHE A 41 -33.80 -2.70 -1.29
N GLU A 42 -34.90 -2.82 -0.53
CA GLU A 42 -35.23 -1.90 0.57
C GLU A 42 -34.18 -1.86 1.70
N ASP A 43 -33.43 -2.94 1.89
CA ASP A 43 -32.37 -3.07 2.91
C ASP A 43 -30.95 -2.82 2.36
N GLU A 44 -30.85 -2.44 1.08
CA GLU A 44 -29.58 -2.15 0.42
C GLU A 44 -29.29 -0.65 0.37
N ASP A 45 -28.02 -0.29 0.59
CA ASP A 45 -27.54 1.08 0.46
C ASP A 45 -26.15 1.11 -0.20
N TYR A 46 -25.76 2.27 -0.72
CA TYR A 46 -24.44 2.46 -1.31
C TYR A 46 -23.41 2.85 -0.24
N GLN A 47 -22.15 2.47 -0.45
CA GLN A 47 -21.04 2.88 0.42
C GLN A 47 -20.21 3.99 -0.22
N LEU A 48 -19.90 5.03 0.56
CA LEU A 48 -18.91 6.06 0.22
C LEU A 48 -17.51 5.68 0.74
N PRO A 49 -16.42 6.15 0.08
CA PRO A 49 -16.41 6.97 -1.13
C PRO A 49 -16.62 6.15 -2.41
N VAL A 50 -17.32 6.74 -3.39
CA VAL A 50 -17.38 6.21 -4.77
C VAL A 50 -16.24 6.84 -5.56
N VAL A 51 -15.32 6.02 -6.04
CA VAL A 51 -14.12 6.47 -6.75
C VAL A 51 -14.21 6.07 -8.23
N GLU A 52 -13.68 6.93 -9.09
CA GLU A 52 -13.60 6.67 -10.53
C GLU A 52 -12.46 5.68 -10.81
N ILE A 53 -12.79 4.58 -11.47
CA ILE A 53 -11.84 3.54 -11.88
C ILE A 53 -11.59 3.65 -13.37
N THR A 54 -10.31 3.66 -13.77
CA THR A 54 -9.93 3.65 -15.18
C THR A 54 -9.61 2.23 -15.64
N HIS A 55 -10.16 1.81 -16.78
CA HIS A 55 -9.86 0.51 -17.39
C HIS A 55 -9.86 0.65 -18.92
N GLU A 56 -8.76 0.26 -19.57
CA GLU A 56 -8.58 0.38 -21.03
C GLU A 56 -8.86 1.79 -21.58
N GLY A 57 -8.47 2.82 -20.81
CA GLY A 57 -8.67 4.23 -21.16
C GLY A 57 -10.10 4.75 -20.96
N LYS A 58 -11.02 3.91 -20.48
CA LYS A 58 -12.40 4.30 -20.14
C LYS A 58 -12.55 4.43 -18.63
N LYS A 59 -13.35 5.40 -18.22
CA LYS A 59 -13.60 5.73 -16.82
C LYS A 59 -14.96 5.25 -16.36
N TYR A 60 -15.03 4.73 -15.15
CA TYR A 60 -16.23 4.18 -14.55
C TYR A 60 -16.36 4.60 -13.09
N TRP A 61 -17.53 5.08 -12.71
CA TRP A 61 -17.93 5.18 -11.30
C TRP A 61 -18.42 3.81 -10.85
N VAL A 62 -17.67 3.16 -9.96
CA VAL A 62 -18.04 1.84 -9.44
C VAL A 62 -18.64 2.01 -8.05
N ILE A 63 -19.93 1.76 -7.95
CA ILE A 63 -20.72 2.01 -6.75
C ILE A 63 -20.89 0.70 -5.97
N PRO A 64 -20.26 0.54 -4.80
CA PRO A 64 -20.47 -0.61 -3.93
C PRO A 64 -21.85 -0.56 -3.27
N ILE A 65 -22.55 -1.68 -3.27
CA ILE A 65 -23.86 -1.85 -2.61
C ILE A 65 -23.71 -2.82 -1.45
N LEU A 66 -24.19 -2.40 -0.28
CA LEU A 66 -24.21 -3.17 0.94
C LEU A 66 -25.66 -3.52 1.32
N SER A 67 -25.89 -4.70 1.87
CA SER A 67 -27.05 -5.00 2.71
C SER A 67 -26.55 -5.05 4.16
N GLY A 68 -26.96 -4.08 4.97
CA GLY A 68 -26.33 -3.79 6.26
C GLY A 68 -24.82 -3.52 6.12
N ASN A 69 -23.99 -4.43 6.64
CA ASN A 69 -22.52 -4.33 6.56
C ASN A 69 -21.90 -5.28 5.54
N THR A 70 -22.70 -6.02 4.77
CA THR A 70 -22.23 -7.03 3.83
C THR A 70 -22.28 -6.50 2.41
N LEU A 71 -21.14 -6.52 1.72
CA LEU A 71 -21.07 -6.20 0.30
C LEU A 71 -21.86 -7.23 -0.51
N VAL A 72 -22.89 -6.77 -1.23
CA VAL A 72 -23.75 -7.60 -2.07
C VAL A 72 -23.32 -7.55 -3.52
N THR A 73 -23.07 -6.34 -4.05
CA THR A 73 -22.72 -6.16 -5.46
C THR A 73 -22.03 -4.82 -5.72
N PHE A 74 -21.63 -4.61 -6.98
CA PHE A 74 -21.13 -3.34 -7.49
C PHE A 74 -21.89 -2.95 -8.75
N PHE A 75 -22.17 -1.66 -8.92
CA PHE A 75 -22.69 -1.09 -10.17
C PHE A 75 -21.64 -0.22 -10.86
N PRO A 76 -21.09 -0.66 -12.02
CA PRO A 76 -20.14 0.13 -12.79
C PRO A 76 -20.89 1.02 -13.78
N VAL A 77 -20.97 2.31 -13.49
CA VAL A 77 -21.57 3.33 -14.36
C VAL A 77 -20.47 4.01 -15.17
N LYS A 78 -20.60 4.11 -16.49
CA LYS A 78 -19.63 4.82 -17.33
C LYS A 78 -19.54 6.29 -16.92
N SER A 79 -18.35 6.87 -16.85
CA SER A 79 -18.22 8.29 -16.51
C SER A 79 -18.73 9.22 -17.61
N GLU A 80 -18.75 8.77 -18.87
CA GLU A 80 -19.16 9.60 -20.02
C GLU A 80 -20.67 9.52 -20.31
N ALA A 81 -21.37 8.57 -19.68
CA ALA A 81 -22.79 8.33 -19.94
C ALA A 81 -23.44 7.62 -18.75
N LYS A 82 -24.70 7.92 -18.45
CA LYS A 82 -25.50 7.20 -17.45
C LYS A 82 -25.89 5.80 -17.95
N GLU A 83 -24.89 4.93 -18.09
CA GLU A 83 -25.04 3.57 -18.60
C GLU A 83 -24.19 2.60 -17.79
N LEU A 84 -24.75 1.42 -17.51
CA LEU A 84 -24.01 0.32 -16.91
C LEU A 84 -23.12 -0.37 -17.94
N SER A 85 -21.99 -0.90 -17.48
CA SER A 85 -21.22 -1.84 -18.29
C SER A 85 -21.88 -3.22 -18.33
N LEU A 86 -22.06 -3.76 -19.54
CA LEU A 86 -22.60 -5.11 -19.79
C LEU A 86 -21.51 -6.18 -19.97
N SER A 87 -20.24 -5.78 -20.03
CA SER A 87 -19.14 -6.70 -20.31
C SER A 87 -18.69 -7.43 -19.04
N LYS A 88 -18.89 -8.76 -18.98
CA LYS A 88 -18.48 -9.58 -17.82
C LYS A 88 -16.98 -9.51 -17.51
N PRO A 89 -16.05 -9.64 -18.48
CA PRO A 89 -14.62 -9.55 -18.20
C PRO A 89 -14.23 -8.17 -17.66
N LEU A 90 -14.78 -7.10 -18.24
CA LEU A 90 -14.53 -5.73 -17.79
C LEU A 90 -15.06 -5.51 -16.37
N ASN A 91 -16.30 -5.92 -16.10
CA ASN A 91 -16.90 -5.80 -14.78
C ASN A 91 -16.11 -6.57 -13.73
N ARG A 92 -15.57 -7.75 -14.05
CA ARG A 92 -14.69 -8.50 -13.13
C ARG A 92 -13.47 -7.68 -12.71
N GLN A 93 -12.82 -6.98 -13.65
CA GLN A 93 -11.65 -6.15 -13.33
C GLN A 93 -12.05 -4.93 -12.51
N LEU A 94 -13.11 -4.23 -12.90
CA LEU A 94 -13.64 -3.08 -12.16
C LEU A 94 -14.03 -3.46 -10.72
N PHE A 95 -14.68 -4.60 -10.53
CA PHE A 95 -15.11 -5.06 -9.21
C PHE A 95 -13.92 -5.48 -8.36
N LYS A 96 -12.94 -6.16 -8.94
CA LYS A 96 -11.70 -6.51 -8.22
C LYS A 96 -10.98 -5.24 -7.74
N THR A 97 -10.83 -4.25 -8.61
CA THR A 97 -10.19 -2.98 -8.24
C THR A 97 -10.97 -2.22 -7.16
N ALA A 98 -12.30 -2.12 -7.31
CA ALA A 98 -13.15 -1.47 -6.32
C ALA A 98 -13.13 -2.20 -4.97
N ASP A 99 -13.18 -3.53 -4.98
CA ASP A 99 -13.13 -4.33 -3.76
C ASP A 99 -11.78 -4.25 -3.05
N THR A 100 -10.66 -4.19 -3.80
CA THR A 100 -9.34 -3.92 -3.21
C THR A 100 -9.32 -2.57 -2.49
N LEU A 101 -9.81 -1.51 -3.12
CA LEU A 101 -9.85 -0.17 -2.52
C LEU A 101 -10.75 -0.12 -1.26
N ARG A 102 -11.93 -0.75 -1.35
CA ARG A 102 -12.86 -0.87 -0.23
C ARG A 102 -12.24 -1.67 0.92
N SER A 103 -11.67 -2.83 0.63
CA SER A 103 -11.06 -3.71 1.63
C SER A 103 -9.89 -3.04 2.33
N LEU A 104 -9.04 -2.31 1.59
CA LEU A 104 -7.97 -1.50 2.17
C LEU A 104 -8.54 -0.45 3.15
N SER A 105 -9.57 0.28 2.76
CA SER A 105 -10.18 1.31 3.60
C SER A 105 -10.79 0.73 4.88
N VAL A 106 -11.51 -0.38 4.76
CA VAL A 106 -12.10 -1.11 5.88
C VAL A 106 -11.01 -1.63 6.82
N GLU A 107 -9.93 -2.19 6.28
CA GLU A 107 -8.85 -2.77 7.06
C GLU A 107 -8.06 -1.70 7.82
N LYS A 108 -7.80 -0.55 7.19
CA LYS A 108 -7.21 0.62 7.85
C LYS A 108 -8.07 1.08 9.02
N GLU A 109 -9.37 1.24 8.79
CA GLU A 109 -10.31 1.63 9.85
C GLU A 109 -10.35 0.58 11.00
N ARG A 110 -10.30 -0.72 10.66
CA ARG A 110 -10.26 -1.82 11.63
C ARG A 110 -9.01 -1.76 12.51
N ILE A 111 -7.85 -1.47 11.93
CA ILE A 111 -6.57 -1.35 12.66
C ILE A 111 -6.60 -0.11 13.55
N SER A 112 -6.96 1.05 12.99
CA SER A 112 -6.97 2.33 13.72
C SER A 112 -7.96 2.36 14.89
N LYS A 113 -9.11 1.67 14.79
CA LYS A 113 -10.11 1.62 15.87
C LYS A 113 -9.62 0.94 17.15
N ASN A 114 -8.61 0.07 17.07
CA ASN A 114 -8.08 -0.64 18.23
C ASN A 114 -7.07 0.18 19.05
N GLN A 115 -6.83 1.45 18.71
CA GLN A 115 -6.03 2.47 19.43
C GLN A 115 -4.59 2.12 19.85
N GLN A 116 -4.13 0.89 19.65
CA GLN A 116 -2.81 0.42 20.07
C GLN A 116 -1.88 0.13 18.90
N VAL A 117 -2.40 0.10 17.67
CA VAL A 117 -1.63 -0.22 16.46
C VAL A 117 -2.05 0.72 15.34
N ASP A 118 -1.09 1.47 14.83
CA ASP A 118 -1.29 2.32 13.66
C ASP A 118 -1.11 1.51 12.37
N TRP A 119 -1.59 2.06 11.26
CA TRP A 119 -1.35 1.49 9.95
C TRP A 119 0.15 1.49 9.64
N LEU A 120 0.73 0.31 9.33
CA LEU A 120 2.17 0.14 9.13
C LEU A 120 2.71 1.07 8.03
N PHE A 121 1.94 1.27 6.96
CA PHE A 121 2.31 2.14 5.85
C PHE A 121 1.94 3.59 6.16
N ALA A 122 2.52 4.10 7.23
CA ALA A 122 2.40 5.49 7.67
C ALA A 122 3.80 6.07 7.94
N SER A 123 3.92 7.40 7.83
CA SER A 123 5.21 8.09 7.88
C SER A 123 5.96 7.93 9.21
N ASN A 124 5.25 7.66 10.30
CA ASN A 124 5.86 7.36 11.60
C ASN A 124 6.71 6.08 11.57
N TYR A 125 6.28 5.05 10.83
CA TYR A 125 7.04 3.80 10.74
C TYR A 125 8.29 3.93 9.89
N VAL A 126 8.28 4.79 8.87
CA VAL A 126 9.50 5.16 8.12
C VAL A 126 10.56 5.68 9.09
N LEU A 127 10.20 6.63 9.96
CA LEU A 127 11.11 7.19 10.96
C LEU A 127 11.57 6.14 11.98
N ILE A 128 10.68 5.27 12.46
CA ILE A 128 11.04 4.21 13.42
C ILE A 128 12.11 3.28 12.84
N PHE A 129 11.96 2.84 11.59
CA PHE A 129 12.93 1.93 10.98
C PHE A 129 14.22 2.64 10.55
N GLU A 130 14.16 3.92 10.21
CA GLU A 130 15.35 4.75 10.00
C GLU A 130 16.15 4.91 11.31
N GLU A 131 15.48 5.25 12.40
CA GLU A 131 16.09 5.38 13.73
C GLU A 131 16.66 4.05 14.23
N LEU A 132 15.96 2.93 14.01
CA LEU A 132 16.46 1.60 14.34
C LEU A 132 17.74 1.28 13.56
N SER A 133 17.78 1.57 12.25
CA SER A 133 18.99 1.37 11.43
C SER A 133 20.19 2.13 12.00
N ARG A 134 19.99 3.42 12.33
CA ARG A 134 21.03 4.26 12.93
C ARG A 134 21.45 3.80 14.33
N GLY A 135 20.49 3.35 15.14
CA GLY A 135 20.76 2.79 16.47
C GLY A 135 21.66 1.56 16.39
N LEU A 136 21.39 0.66 15.43
CA LEU A 136 22.19 -0.54 15.19
C LEU A 136 23.60 -0.21 14.68
N GLU A 137 23.76 0.83 13.85
CA GLU A 137 25.07 1.32 13.41
C GLU A 137 25.90 1.88 14.57
N ASN A 138 25.26 2.62 15.47
CA ASN A 138 25.93 3.11 16.68
C ASN A 138 26.39 1.95 17.58
N GLU A 139 25.55 0.92 17.74
CA GLU A 139 25.90 -0.26 18.54
C GLU A 139 27.14 -1.00 17.97
N ILE A 140 27.27 -1.08 16.64
CA ILE A 140 28.47 -1.62 15.97
C ILE A 140 29.71 -0.79 16.32
N PHE A 141 29.57 0.54 16.33
CA PHE A 141 30.68 1.43 16.69
C PHE A 141 31.11 1.24 18.15
N GLU A 142 30.17 1.15 19.08
CA GLU A 142 30.44 0.87 20.49
C GLU A 142 31.11 -0.50 20.68
N MET A 143 30.67 -1.51 19.93
CA MET A 143 31.26 -2.84 19.96
C MET A 143 32.72 -2.86 19.51
N ASN A 144 33.06 -2.09 18.48
CA ASN A 144 34.44 -1.93 18.02
C ASN A 144 35.33 -1.23 19.06
N ILE A 145 34.78 -0.28 19.84
CA ILE A 145 35.50 0.33 20.96
C ILE A 145 35.80 -0.71 22.04
N ILE A 146 34.81 -1.54 22.39
CA ILE A 146 34.98 -2.62 23.39
C ILE A 146 36.06 -3.60 22.95
N GLU A 147 36.04 -4.03 21.68
CA GLU A 147 37.07 -4.91 21.11
C GLU A 147 38.47 -4.30 21.25
N SER A 148 38.63 -3.04 20.83
CA SER A 148 39.92 -2.34 20.89
C SER A 148 40.44 -2.14 22.33
N THR A 149 39.53 -1.99 23.30
CA THR A 149 39.87 -1.73 24.70
C THR A 149 40.26 -3.01 25.44
N LEU A 150 39.54 -4.12 25.21
CA LEU A 150 39.77 -5.39 25.90
C LEU A 150 40.94 -6.18 25.30
N ASN A 151 41.22 -6.00 24.00
CA ASN A 151 42.35 -6.63 23.30
C ASN A 151 42.49 -8.14 23.60
N ASN A 152 41.37 -8.85 23.59
CA ASN A 152 41.27 -10.28 23.90
C ASN A 152 40.69 -11.02 22.69
N ALA A 153 41.35 -12.09 22.25
CA ALA A 153 40.98 -12.84 21.04
C ALA A 153 39.57 -13.47 21.12
N ASP A 154 39.13 -13.93 22.29
CA ASP A 154 37.79 -14.50 22.47
C ASP A 154 36.73 -13.41 22.36
N VAL A 155 37.00 -12.23 22.92
CA VAL A 155 36.15 -11.04 22.81
C VAL A 155 36.05 -10.58 21.36
N SER A 156 37.17 -10.51 20.63
CA SER A 156 37.19 -10.17 19.20
C SER A 156 36.28 -11.09 18.38
N SER A 157 36.31 -12.41 18.65
CA SER A 157 35.47 -13.35 17.90
C SER A 157 33.96 -13.15 18.15
N GLN A 158 33.58 -12.71 19.35
CA GLN A 158 32.19 -12.42 19.72
C GLN A 158 31.73 -11.09 19.13
N VAL A 159 32.56 -10.05 19.25
CA VAL A 159 32.31 -8.73 18.67
C VAL A 159 32.10 -8.82 17.17
N ASN A 160 32.96 -9.55 16.44
CA ASN A 160 32.81 -9.72 14.99
C ASN A 160 31.47 -10.38 14.60
N ARG A 161 30.99 -11.35 15.39
CA ARG A 161 29.68 -12.01 15.15
C ARG A 161 28.53 -11.07 15.47
N MET A 162 28.59 -10.36 16.60
CA MET A 162 27.59 -9.37 16.99
C MET A 162 27.50 -8.26 15.94
N ASN A 163 28.63 -7.71 15.52
CA ASN A 163 28.71 -6.72 14.43
C ASN A 163 28.07 -7.23 13.14
N SER A 164 28.38 -8.47 12.73
CA SER A 164 27.78 -9.06 11.53
C SER A 164 26.24 -9.14 11.63
N SER A 165 25.73 -9.51 12.81
CA SER A 165 24.29 -9.57 13.05
C SER A 165 23.66 -8.17 13.07
N LEU A 166 24.27 -7.22 13.77
CA LEU A 166 23.82 -5.83 13.84
C LEU A 166 23.84 -5.17 12.45
N SER A 167 24.88 -5.42 11.64
CA SER A 167 24.96 -4.92 10.26
C SER A 167 23.83 -5.49 9.40
N ALA A 168 23.55 -6.79 9.52
CA ALA A 168 22.46 -7.41 8.79
C ALA A 168 21.09 -6.85 9.23
N MET A 169 20.89 -6.58 10.52
CA MET A 169 19.67 -5.93 11.02
C MET A 169 19.56 -4.48 10.54
N SER A 170 20.66 -3.72 10.55
CA SER A 170 20.68 -2.33 10.07
C SER A 170 20.29 -2.26 8.61
N LEU A 171 20.94 -3.07 7.75
CA LEU A 171 20.63 -3.17 6.33
C LEU A 171 19.14 -3.50 6.09
N LYS A 172 18.57 -4.41 6.87
CA LYS A 172 17.16 -4.79 6.75
C LYS A 172 16.20 -3.71 7.27
N SER A 173 16.57 -2.99 8.32
CA SER A 173 15.82 -1.83 8.81
C SER A 173 15.83 -0.69 7.78
N GLY A 174 16.98 -0.40 7.17
CA GLY A 174 17.10 0.55 6.08
C GLY A 174 16.30 0.14 4.83
N GLY A 175 16.36 -1.14 4.44
CA GLY A 175 15.55 -1.68 3.34
C GLY A 175 14.05 -1.54 3.60
N LEU A 176 13.60 -1.86 4.82
CA LEU A 176 12.20 -1.71 5.21
C LEU A 176 11.73 -0.25 5.18
N THR A 177 12.60 0.71 5.50
CA THR A 177 12.31 2.15 5.38
C THR A 177 11.98 2.52 3.93
N GLN A 178 12.76 2.00 2.98
CA GLN A 178 12.52 2.21 1.55
C GLN A 178 11.21 1.53 1.11
N SER A 179 11.01 0.25 1.42
CA SER A 179 9.81 -0.48 1.01
C SER A 179 8.52 0.10 1.60
N ILE A 180 8.53 0.59 2.85
CA ILE A 180 7.38 1.30 3.43
C ILE A 180 7.12 2.60 2.67
N THR A 181 8.16 3.35 2.30
CA THR A 181 8.02 4.59 1.53
C THR A 181 7.40 4.32 0.15
N GLU A 182 7.86 3.28 -0.53
CA GLU A 182 7.35 2.85 -1.85
C GLU A 182 5.89 2.37 -1.73
N ALA A 183 5.56 1.59 -0.70
CA ALA A 183 4.20 1.18 -0.39
C ALA A 183 3.26 2.35 -0.10
N ILE A 184 3.70 3.36 0.68
CA ILE A 184 2.92 4.60 0.92
C ILE A 184 2.63 5.32 -0.39
N ALA A 185 3.64 5.44 -1.26
CA ALA A 185 3.49 6.10 -2.55
C ALA A 185 2.54 5.33 -3.49
N ALA A 186 2.64 4.00 -3.51
CA ALA A 186 1.76 3.14 -4.28
C ALA A 186 0.31 3.19 -3.76
N GLU A 187 0.12 3.24 -2.43
CA GLU A 187 -1.20 3.38 -1.81
C GLU A 187 -1.85 4.71 -2.19
N ALA A 188 -1.10 5.81 -2.09
CA ALA A 188 -1.59 7.13 -2.48
C ALA A 188 -1.93 7.19 -3.98
N ALA A 189 -1.08 6.62 -4.84
CA ALA A 189 -1.33 6.54 -6.27
C ALA A 189 -2.61 5.76 -6.56
N PHE A 190 -2.77 4.57 -5.95
CA PHE A 190 -3.95 3.73 -6.10
C PHE A 190 -5.23 4.40 -5.60
N ALA A 191 -5.19 5.06 -4.44
CA ALA A 191 -6.34 5.77 -3.89
C ALA A 191 -6.76 6.96 -4.77
N SER A 192 -5.81 7.62 -5.43
CA SER A 192 -6.08 8.80 -6.28
C SER A 192 -6.60 8.46 -7.68
N ALA A 193 -6.13 7.36 -8.26
CA ALA A 193 -6.46 6.94 -9.62
C ALA A 193 -6.47 5.40 -9.71
N PRO A 194 -7.48 4.74 -9.13
CA PRO A 194 -7.52 3.28 -9.07
C PRO A 194 -7.71 2.66 -10.46
N ASP A 195 -6.85 1.69 -10.77
CA ASP A 195 -6.97 0.81 -11.93
C ASP A 195 -6.39 -0.58 -11.60
N ALA A 196 -6.43 -1.50 -12.56
CA ALA A 196 -5.91 -2.86 -12.34
C ALA A 196 -4.37 -2.90 -12.18
N LEU A 197 -3.64 -1.97 -12.81
CA LEU A 197 -2.17 -1.95 -12.79
C LEU A 197 -1.66 -1.36 -11.47
N SER A 198 -2.23 -0.26 -11.02
CA SER A 198 -1.99 0.36 -9.72
C SER A 198 -2.40 -0.55 -8.56
N ALA A 199 -3.48 -1.32 -8.69
CA ALA A 199 -3.84 -2.35 -7.72
C ALA A 199 -2.78 -3.47 -7.63
N ALA A 200 -2.24 -3.91 -8.77
CA ALA A 200 -1.17 -4.91 -8.80
C ALA A 200 0.12 -4.35 -8.20
N LYS A 201 0.51 -3.12 -8.59
CA LYS A 201 1.66 -2.44 -8.02
C LYS A 201 1.53 -2.29 -6.50
N LEU A 202 0.39 -1.82 -6.00
CA LEU A 202 0.15 -1.72 -4.56
C LEU A 202 0.41 -3.05 -3.85
N LYS A 203 -0.07 -4.14 -4.43
CA LYS A 203 0.10 -5.48 -3.87
C LYS A 203 1.58 -5.89 -3.84
N ASP A 204 2.32 -5.64 -4.92
CA ASP A 204 3.74 -5.99 -5.00
C ASP A 204 4.56 -5.19 -3.96
N GLU A 205 4.31 -3.89 -3.83
CA GLU A 205 5.01 -3.02 -2.87
C GLU A 205 4.68 -3.37 -1.41
N PHE A 206 3.45 -3.84 -1.14
CA PHE A 206 3.07 -4.38 0.17
C PHE A 206 3.80 -5.70 0.46
N ASP A 207 3.85 -6.62 -0.49
CA ASP A 207 4.56 -7.89 -0.35
C ASP A 207 6.04 -7.66 -0.03
N ASP A 208 6.71 -6.76 -0.77
CA ASP A 208 8.12 -6.42 -0.57
C ASP A 208 8.38 -5.88 0.85
N ALA A 209 7.54 -4.96 1.32
CA ALA A 209 7.65 -4.42 2.68
C ALA A 209 7.39 -5.48 3.76
N PHE A 210 6.43 -6.39 3.55
CA PHE A 210 6.17 -7.49 4.49
C PHE A 210 7.31 -8.52 4.49
N GLU A 211 7.94 -8.79 3.35
CA GLU A 211 9.11 -9.66 3.27
C GLU A 211 10.29 -9.06 4.04
N GLU A 212 10.56 -7.77 3.87
CA GLU A 212 11.62 -7.09 4.62
C GLU A 212 11.35 -7.08 6.13
N LEU A 213 10.10 -6.83 6.54
CA LEU A 213 9.69 -6.93 7.94
C LEU A 213 9.88 -8.33 8.52
N TRP A 214 9.48 -9.36 7.76
CA TRP A 214 9.66 -10.75 8.16
C TRP A 214 11.14 -11.11 8.32
N MET A 215 11.98 -10.68 7.36
CA MET A 215 13.42 -10.91 7.40
C MET A 215 14.08 -10.21 8.59
N LEU A 216 13.69 -8.96 8.90
CA LEU A 216 14.15 -8.24 10.09
C LEU A 216 13.73 -8.98 11.38
N GLN A 217 12.45 -9.38 11.48
CA GLN A 217 11.94 -10.11 12.64
C GLN A 217 12.70 -11.41 12.89
N GLN A 218 12.98 -12.18 11.85
CA GLN A 218 13.80 -13.39 11.96
C GLN A 218 15.16 -13.07 12.58
N ARG A 219 15.85 -12.03 12.09
CA ARG A 219 17.17 -11.64 12.64
C ARG A 219 17.09 -11.24 14.11
N ILE A 220 16.09 -10.47 14.51
CA ILE A 220 15.88 -10.09 15.92
C ILE A 220 15.71 -11.32 16.81
N ILE A 221 14.92 -12.32 16.38
CA ILE A 221 14.68 -13.55 17.15
C ILE A 221 15.95 -14.38 17.31
N TRP A 222 16.81 -14.44 16.29
CA TRP A 222 18.04 -15.24 16.32
C TRP A 222 19.17 -14.63 17.18
N PHE A 223 19.14 -13.33 17.44
CA PHE A 223 20.21 -12.63 18.17
C PHE A 223 20.37 -13.06 19.65
N PRO A 224 19.30 -13.19 20.46
CA PRO A 224 19.39 -13.72 21.81
C PRO A 224 19.81 -15.20 21.88
N LEU A 225 19.50 -16.00 20.85
CA LEU A 225 19.86 -17.42 20.80
C LEU A 225 21.36 -17.61 20.55
N GLN A 226 21.95 -16.78 19.67
CA GLN A 226 23.39 -16.77 19.46
C GLN A 226 24.16 -16.37 20.73
N THR A 227 23.69 -15.35 21.45
CA THR A 227 24.32 -14.92 22.71
C THR A 227 24.18 -15.96 23.84
N ARG A 228 23.04 -16.64 23.97
CA ARG A 228 22.80 -17.67 25.01
C ARG A 228 23.56 -18.98 24.78
N LEU A 229 23.58 -19.50 23.56
CA LEU A 229 24.32 -20.74 23.22
C LEU A 229 25.84 -20.59 23.42
N GLN A 230 26.34 -19.36 23.40
CA GLN A 230 27.76 -19.07 23.59
C GLN A 230 28.15 -18.93 25.07
N ASN A 231 27.31 -18.30 25.91
CA ASN A 231 27.55 -18.28 27.35
C ASN A 231 27.62 -19.71 27.95
N SER A 232 26.82 -20.65 27.43
CA SER A 232 26.91 -22.06 27.86
C SER A 232 28.20 -22.75 27.41
N THR A 233 28.77 -22.39 26.26
CA THR A 233 30.01 -23.00 25.74
C THR A 233 31.25 -22.46 26.48
N ILE A 234 31.25 -21.18 26.83
CA ILE A 234 32.32 -20.55 27.63
C ILE A 234 32.32 -21.09 29.07
N LEU A 235 31.14 -21.22 29.69
CA LEU A 235 31.00 -21.82 31.02
C LEU A 235 31.41 -23.31 31.03
N ALA A 236 31.15 -24.05 29.96
CA ALA A 236 31.57 -25.45 29.84
C ALA A 236 33.09 -25.61 29.65
N GLY A 237 33.75 -24.65 28.99
CA GLY A 237 35.22 -24.63 28.82
C GLY A 237 36.00 -24.14 30.04
N MET A 238 35.34 -23.51 31.02
CA MET A 238 35.93 -23.00 32.26
C MET A 238 35.82 -23.98 33.44
N LEU A 239 35.15 -25.13 33.28
CA LEU A 239 35.18 -26.19 34.27
C LEU A 239 36.51 -26.95 34.16
N PRO A 240 37.25 -27.13 35.26
CA PRO A 240 38.49 -27.92 35.22
C PRO A 240 38.16 -29.33 34.73
N MET A 241 38.79 -29.74 33.64
CA MET A 241 38.73 -31.13 33.19
C MET A 241 39.33 -32.02 34.28
N PRO A 242 38.68 -33.15 34.63
CA PRO A 242 39.22 -34.11 35.60
C PRO A 242 40.52 -34.77 35.13
#